data_AF-A0A953YZK6-F1
#
_entry.id   AF-A0A953YZK6-F1
#
_cell.length_a   1.000
_cell.length_b   1.000
_cell.length_c   1.000
_cell.angle_alpha   90.00
_cell.angle_beta   90.00
_cell.angle_gamma   90.00
#
_symmetry.space_group_name_H-M   'P 1'
#
loop_
_entity.id
_entity.type
_entity.pdbx_description
1 polymer ?
#
loop_
_entity_poly.entity_id
_entity_poly.type
_entity_poly.pdbx_seq_one_letter_code
_entity_poly.pdbx_strand_id
1 'polypeptide(L)'
;AVEKAAQPLRVETPKHKHLFSSRQAQNANTVVDLGDGVTIGGGQLALIAGPCAIEQEDEVFALARALADAGVSILRGGVYKPRTSPFSFQGLEESGFALMDRVRKETGLKFVTEAMDERSLELVDEHADMIQIGARNMHNYAFLKKVGKASKPVLLKRGFSATVDELLLAADYILAGGNT
;
A
#
# COMPACT_ATOMS: atom_id res chain seq x y z
N ALA A 1 39.08 -44.55 -13.58
CA ALA A 1 38.47 -44.06 -12.33
C ALA A 1 37.15 -43.41 -12.70
N VAL A 2 36.02 -43.94 -12.21
CA VAL A 2 34.69 -43.41 -12.54
C VAL A 2 34.42 -42.24 -11.61
N GLU A 3 34.22 -41.06 -12.22
CA GLU A 3 33.90 -39.81 -11.54
C GLU A 3 32.52 -39.96 -10.89
N LYS A 4 32.47 -40.03 -9.55
CA LYS A 4 31.21 -40.01 -8.80
C LYS A 4 30.60 -38.63 -8.93
N ALA A 5 29.58 -38.48 -9.76
CA ALA A 5 28.72 -37.30 -9.76
C ALA A 5 28.16 -37.10 -8.34
N ALA A 6 28.42 -35.93 -7.74
CA ALA A 6 27.88 -35.57 -6.44
C ALA A 6 26.34 -35.54 -6.53
N GLN A 7 25.67 -36.23 -5.59
CA GLN A 7 24.21 -36.14 -5.48
C GLN A 7 23.80 -34.70 -5.17
N PRO A 8 22.74 -34.16 -5.81
CA PRO A 8 22.27 -32.82 -5.50
C PRO A 8 21.79 -32.77 -4.06
N LEU A 9 22.30 -31.78 -3.30
CA LEU A 9 21.82 -31.45 -1.97
C LEU A 9 20.35 -31.08 -2.04
N ARG A 10 19.49 -31.90 -1.44
CA ARG A 10 18.07 -31.60 -1.28
C ARG A 10 17.93 -30.62 -0.12
N VAL A 11 17.70 -29.35 -0.44
CA VAL A 11 17.35 -28.35 0.57
C VAL A 11 15.88 -28.56 0.95
N GLU A 12 15.62 -28.90 2.21
CA GLU A 12 14.27 -28.90 2.75
C GLU A 12 13.79 -27.46 2.93
N THR A 13 12.65 -27.13 2.34
CA THR A 13 12.02 -25.83 2.57
C THR A 13 11.40 -25.76 3.96
N PRO A 14 11.45 -24.59 4.63
CA PRO A 14 10.81 -24.42 5.94
C PRO A 14 9.33 -24.83 5.92
N LYS A 15 8.85 -25.43 7.02
CA LYS A 15 7.45 -25.88 7.16
C LYS A 15 6.43 -24.74 7.01
N HIS A 16 6.81 -23.52 7.36
CA HIS A 16 5.99 -22.32 7.19
C HIS A 16 6.69 -21.38 6.22
N LYS A 17 6.02 -21.07 5.10
CA LYS A 17 6.60 -20.20 4.07
C LYS A 17 6.61 -18.73 4.54
N HIS A 18 5.58 -18.28 5.24
CA HIS A 18 5.44 -16.95 5.83
C HIS A 18 5.19 -17.08 7.33
N LEU A 19 5.76 -16.15 8.12
CA LEU A 19 5.73 -16.17 9.59
C LEU A 19 4.83 -15.07 10.14
N PHE A 20 5.13 -13.80 9.86
CA PHE A 20 4.48 -12.66 10.50
C PHE A 20 3.04 -12.46 10.02
N SER A 21 2.78 -12.67 8.74
CA SER A 21 1.44 -12.59 8.14
C SER A 21 0.57 -13.82 8.38
N SER A 22 1.12 -14.88 9.02
CA SER A 22 0.38 -16.13 9.22
C SER A 22 -0.62 -16.02 10.37
N ARG A 23 -1.82 -16.58 10.19
CA ARG A 23 -2.80 -16.70 11.29
C ARG A 23 -2.33 -17.62 12.41
N GLN A 24 -1.42 -18.54 12.11
CA GLN A 24 -0.83 -19.42 13.13
C GLN A 24 0.12 -18.67 14.07
N ALA A 25 0.81 -17.65 13.56
CA ALA A 25 1.62 -16.75 14.40
C ALA A 25 0.76 -15.65 15.04
N GLN A 26 -0.27 -15.16 14.33
CA GLN A 26 -1.16 -14.10 14.77
C GLN A 26 -2.62 -14.61 14.89
N ASN A 27 -2.98 -15.06 16.08
CA ASN A 27 -4.30 -15.67 16.32
C ASN A 27 -5.47 -14.67 16.23
N ALA A 28 -5.22 -13.41 16.61
CA ALA A 28 -6.23 -12.35 16.57
C ALA A 28 -6.36 -11.73 15.17
N ASN A 29 -7.56 -11.24 14.84
CA ASN A 29 -7.74 -10.41 13.65
C ASN A 29 -7.07 -9.06 13.87
N THR A 30 -6.18 -8.65 12.96
CA THR A 30 -5.66 -7.28 12.93
C THR A 30 -6.77 -6.32 12.52
N VAL A 31 -6.89 -5.21 13.24
CA VAL A 31 -7.72 -4.06 12.88
C VAL A 31 -6.78 -2.90 12.61
N VAL A 32 -6.76 -2.42 11.38
CA VAL A 32 -5.92 -1.28 10.98
C VAL A 32 -6.67 0.00 11.29
N ASP A 33 -6.10 0.85 12.15
CA ASP A 33 -6.68 2.12 12.56
C ASP A 33 -6.05 3.28 11.78
N LEU A 34 -6.88 4.09 11.11
CA LEU A 34 -6.47 5.31 10.40
C LEU A 34 -6.74 6.58 11.23
N GLY A 35 -7.24 6.44 12.46
CA GLY A 35 -7.69 7.52 13.33
C GLY A 35 -9.12 7.97 13.01
N ASP A 36 -9.66 8.84 13.86
CA ASP A 36 -11.01 9.43 13.72
C ASP A 36 -12.15 8.40 13.59
N GLY A 37 -11.96 7.21 14.16
CA GLY A 37 -12.90 6.10 14.10
C GLY A 37 -12.91 5.33 12.78
N VAL A 38 -12.01 5.66 11.84
CA VAL A 38 -11.90 4.98 10.54
C VAL A 38 -10.99 3.76 10.68
N THR A 39 -11.56 2.56 10.56
CA THR A 39 -10.81 1.29 10.69
C THR A 39 -11.04 0.35 9.50
N ILE A 40 -10.06 -0.53 9.25
CA ILE A 40 -10.16 -1.61 8.26
C ILE A 40 -9.96 -2.95 8.99
N GLY A 41 -10.95 -3.84 8.88
CA GLY A 41 -11.01 -5.09 9.62
C GLY A 41 -12.13 -5.08 10.67
N GLY A 42 -12.06 -5.97 11.66
CA GLY A 42 -13.00 -5.94 12.79
C GLY A 42 -14.47 -6.25 12.47
N GLY A 43 -14.76 -6.75 11.26
CA GLY A 43 -16.13 -7.06 10.81
C GLY A 43 -16.88 -5.87 10.19
N GLN A 44 -16.23 -4.71 10.06
CA GLN A 44 -16.79 -3.55 9.36
C GLN A 44 -16.35 -3.53 7.89
N LEU A 45 -17.24 -3.03 7.02
CA LEU A 45 -16.92 -2.80 5.62
C LEU A 45 -16.26 -1.42 5.46
N ALA A 46 -15.00 -1.39 5.05
CA ALA A 46 -14.31 -0.16 4.68
C ALA A 46 -14.45 0.07 3.17
N LEU A 47 -14.92 1.27 2.78
CA LEU A 47 -15.03 1.68 1.38
C LEU A 47 -13.96 2.73 1.07
N ILE A 48 -13.15 2.45 0.04
CA ILE A 48 -12.13 3.35 -0.48
C ILE A 48 -12.54 3.76 -1.90
N ALA A 49 -12.80 5.05 -2.12
CA ALA A 49 -13.27 5.56 -3.41
C ALA A 49 -12.54 6.84 -3.81
N GLY A 50 -12.55 7.20 -5.09
CA GLY A 50 -11.87 8.39 -5.61
C GLY A 50 -11.19 8.14 -6.94
N PRO A 51 -10.62 9.18 -7.56
CA PRO A 51 -10.20 9.13 -8.95
C PRO A 51 -8.89 8.35 -9.12
N CYS A 52 -8.62 7.94 -10.36
CA CYS A 52 -7.40 7.21 -10.69
C CYS A 52 -6.14 8.08 -10.48
N ALA A 53 -6.23 9.37 -10.84
CA ALA A 53 -5.21 10.38 -10.66
C ALA A 53 -5.89 11.65 -10.11
N ILE A 54 -5.15 12.45 -9.35
CA ILE A 54 -5.57 13.82 -9.05
C ILE A 54 -5.11 14.68 -10.22
N GLU A 55 -6.03 15.46 -10.80
CA GLU A 55 -5.79 16.23 -12.02
C GLU A 55 -6.16 17.70 -11.84
N GLN A 56 -7.40 17.97 -11.39
CA GLN A 56 -7.93 19.34 -11.23
C GLN A 56 -8.48 19.56 -9.83
N GLU A 57 -8.24 20.76 -9.30
CA GLU A 57 -8.65 21.17 -7.95
C GLU A 57 -10.18 21.10 -7.77
N ASP A 58 -10.94 21.80 -8.61
CA ASP A 58 -12.40 21.86 -8.47
C ASP A 58 -13.06 20.48 -8.55
N GLU A 59 -12.53 19.61 -9.41
CA GLU A 59 -13.04 18.23 -9.58
C GLU A 59 -12.78 17.38 -8.34
N VAL A 60 -11.57 17.45 -7.76
CA VAL A 60 -11.26 16.65 -6.56
C VAL A 60 -12.05 17.12 -5.35
N PHE A 61 -12.26 18.43 -5.18
CA PHE A 61 -13.10 18.95 -4.10
C PHE A 61 -14.57 18.53 -4.27
N ALA A 62 -15.13 18.69 -5.47
CA ALA A 62 -16.51 18.29 -5.73
C ALA A 62 -16.73 16.79 -5.48
N LEU A 63 -15.80 15.95 -5.95
CA LEU A 63 -15.85 14.51 -5.74
C LEU A 63 -15.68 14.14 -4.27
N ALA A 64 -14.71 14.72 -3.56
CA ALA A 64 -14.46 14.41 -2.16
C ALA A 64 -15.67 14.76 -1.28
N ARG A 65 -16.33 15.91 -1.52
CA ARG A 65 -17.58 16.28 -0.84
C ARG A 65 -18.68 15.25 -1.10
N ALA A 66 -18.91 14.90 -2.36
CA ALA A 66 -19.93 13.93 -2.72
C ALA A 66 -19.68 12.54 -2.10
N LEU A 67 -18.42 12.12 -2.00
CA LEU A 67 -18.05 10.87 -1.33
C LEU A 67 -18.27 10.94 0.18
N ALA A 68 -17.90 12.05 0.82
CA ALA A 68 -18.16 12.26 2.25
C ALA A 68 -19.66 12.26 2.56
N ASP A 69 -20.48 12.95 1.76
CA ASP A 69 -21.95 12.96 1.87
C ASP A 69 -22.56 11.57 1.68
N ALA A 70 -21.92 10.71 0.87
CA ALA A 70 -22.30 9.32 0.66
C ALA A 70 -21.81 8.36 1.76
N GLY A 71 -21.13 8.86 2.80
CA GLY A 71 -20.63 8.06 3.91
C GLY A 71 -19.34 7.29 3.63
N VAL A 72 -18.61 7.65 2.58
CA VAL A 72 -17.24 7.14 2.37
C VAL A 72 -16.33 7.79 3.41
N SER A 73 -15.39 7.01 3.95
CA SER A 73 -14.43 7.49 4.95
C SER A 73 -12.99 7.59 4.44
N ILE A 74 -12.69 6.96 3.30
CA ILE A 74 -11.34 6.91 2.72
C ILE A 74 -11.39 7.30 1.24
N LEU A 75 -10.70 8.40 0.92
CA LEU A 75 -10.45 8.90 -0.41
C LEU A 75 -9.16 8.29 -0.97
N ARG A 76 -9.22 7.72 -2.18
CA ARG A 76 -8.03 7.36 -2.97
C ARG A 76 -7.76 8.39 -4.06
N GLY A 77 -6.50 8.64 -4.37
CA GLY A 77 -6.12 9.51 -5.48
C GLY A 77 -4.64 9.37 -5.82
N GLY A 78 -4.32 9.12 -7.09
CA GLY A 78 -2.92 8.99 -7.50
C GLY A 78 -2.27 10.36 -7.66
N VAL A 79 -1.39 10.73 -6.72
CA VAL A 79 -0.54 11.94 -6.81
C VAL A 79 0.63 11.70 -7.75
N TYR A 80 1.20 10.49 -7.70
CA TYR A 80 2.13 9.95 -8.68
C TYR A 80 1.47 8.86 -9.53
N LYS A 81 1.88 8.73 -10.79
CA LYS A 81 1.37 7.71 -11.71
C LYS A 81 2.49 6.84 -12.28
N PRO A 82 2.53 5.53 -11.98
CA PRO A 82 3.49 4.61 -12.60
C PRO A 82 3.03 4.25 -14.01
N ARG A 83 3.27 5.17 -14.97
CA ARG A 83 2.85 5.03 -16.36
C ARG A 83 3.82 4.15 -17.15
N THR A 84 3.26 3.32 -18.03
CA THR A 84 4.07 2.55 -19.01
C THR A 84 4.67 3.46 -20.07
N SER A 85 4.00 4.54 -20.44
CA SER A 85 4.50 5.53 -21.41
C SER A 85 5.04 6.77 -20.67
N PRO A 86 6.26 7.24 -21.00
CA PRO A 86 6.84 8.44 -20.39
C PRO A 86 6.12 9.72 -20.84
N PHE A 87 5.37 9.69 -21.94
CA PHE A 87 4.63 10.86 -22.47
C PHE A 87 3.23 11.02 -21.87
N SER A 88 2.83 10.09 -21.00
CA SER A 88 1.58 10.20 -20.28
C SER A 88 1.66 11.19 -19.13
N PHE A 89 0.51 11.71 -18.68
CA PHE A 89 0.43 12.44 -17.42
C PHE A 89 0.99 11.61 -16.26
N GLN A 90 1.99 12.16 -15.57
CA GLN A 90 2.75 11.51 -14.49
C GLN A 90 2.14 11.75 -13.10
N GLY A 91 1.10 12.59 -13.00
CA GLY A 91 0.55 13.05 -11.73
C GLY A 91 0.94 14.51 -11.45
N LEU A 92 0.34 15.08 -10.41
CA LEU A 92 0.69 16.43 -9.92
C LEU A 92 1.95 16.42 -9.06
N GLU A 93 2.46 15.23 -8.71
CA GLU A 93 3.67 15.05 -7.91
C GLU A 93 3.59 15.87 -6.60
N GLU A 94 4.66 16.55 -6.20
CA GLU A 94 4.74 17.27 -4.93
C GLU A 94 3.60 18.30 -4.75
N SER A 95 3.20 18.98 -5.83
CA SER A 95 2.10 19.97 -5.79
C SER A 95 0.74 19.35 -5.48
N GLY A 96 0.55 18.06 -5.78
CA GLY A 96 -0.67 17.33 -5.48
C GLY A 96 -0.90 17.10 -3.99
N PHE A 97 0.15 17.03 -3.17
CA PHE A 97 0.00 16.81 -1.73
C PHE A 97 -0.60 18.02 -1.02
N ALA A 98 -0.15 19.24 -1.35
CA ALA A 98 -0.72 20.46 -0.78
C ALA A 98 -2.22 20.62 -1.11
N LEU A 99 -2.63 20.21 -2.32
CA LEU A 99 -4.04 20.14 -2.69
C LEU A 99 -4.79 19.10 -1.85
N MET A 100 -4.25 17.89 -1.73
CA MET A 100 -4.89 16.82 -0.98
C MET A 100 -4.99 17.09 0.53
N ASP A 101 -4.03 17.81 1.13
CA ASP A 101 -4.12 18.25 2.52
C ASP A 101 -5.31 19.20 2.74
N ARG A 102 -5.55 20.11 1.80
CA ARG A 102 -6.72 21.00 1.85
C ARG A 102 -8.02 20.21 1.71
N VAL A 103 -8.08 19.25 0.78
CA VAL A 103 -9.26 18.37 0.59
C VAL A 103 -9.55 17.55 1.85
N ARG A 104 -8.52 16.95 2.46
CA ARG A 104 -8.64 16.18 3.72
C ARG A 104 -9.14 17.06 4.85
N LYS A 105 -8.54 18.25 5.01
CA LYS A 105 -8.94 19.21 6.04
C LYS A 105 -10.40 19.65 5.91
N GLU A 106 -10.89 19.81 4.68
CA GLU A 106 -12.25 20.25 4.43
C GLU A 106 -13.28 19.12 4.63
N THR A 107 -12.97 17.92 4.17
CA THR A 107 -13.94 16.82 4.10
C THR A 107 -13.85 15.83 5.26
N GLY A 108 -12.73 15.82 5.99
CA GLY A 108 -12.45 14.83 7.03
C GLY A 108 -12.13 13.44 6.49
N LEU A 109 -12.09 13.24 5.17
CA LEU A 109 -11.77 11.95 4.57
C LEU A 109 -10.31 11.56 4.81
N LYS A 110 -10.08 10.30 5.15
CA LYS A 110 -8.73 9.71 5.15
C LYS A 110 -8.22 9.59 3.74
N PHE A 111 -6.91 9.70 3.54
CA PHE A 111 -6.30 9.69 2.22
C PHE A 111 -5.32 8.54 2.03
N VAL A 112 -5.48 7.82 0.91
CA VAL A 112 -4.53 6.83 0.43
C VAL A 112 -4.02 7.18 -0.97
N THR A 113 -2.69 7.17 -1.13
CA THR A 113 -2.01 7.37 -2.41
C THR A 113 -0.81 6.44 -2.53
N GLU A 114 -0.33 6.28 -3.76
CA GLU A 114 0.73 5.33 -4.10
C GLU A 114 2.13 5.92 -3.89
N ALA A 115 2.98 5.18 -3.17
CA ALA A 115 4.42 5.42 -3.16
C ALA A 115 5.08 4.51 -4.22
N MET A 116 5.87 5.12 -5.10
CA MET A 116 6.51 4.42 -6.21
C MET A 116 7.95 4.00 -5.89
N ASP A 117 8.61 4.74 -5.01
CA ASP A 117 10.02 4.63 -4.64
C ASP A 117 10.28 5.25 -3.25
N GLU A 118 11.54 5.27 -2.81
CA GLU A 118 11.93 5.81 -1.49
C GLU A 118 11.63 7.30 -1.34
N ARG A 119 11.80 8.12 -2.39
CA ARG A 119 11.54 9.56 -2.32
C ARG A 119 10.05 9.85 -2.17
N SER A 120 9.23 9.21 -3.01
CA SER A 120 7.77 9.36 -2.91
C SER A 120 7.24 8.76 -1.61
N LEU A 121 7.87 7.73 -1.05
CA LEU A 121 7.48 7.19 0.26
C LEU A 121 7.56 8.23 1.37
N GLU A 122 8.61 9.05 1.43
CA GLU A 122 8.75 10.10 2.45
C GLU A 122 7.58 11.09 2.41
N LEU A 123 7.25 11.58 1.22
CA LEU A 123 6.13 12.52 1.03
C LEU A 123 4.77 11.86 1.30
N VAL A 124 4.59 10.61 0.89
CA VAL A 124 3.33 9.88 1.17
C VAL A 124 3.19 9.62 2.68
N ASP A 125 4.26 9.27 3.39
CA ASP A 125 4.23 9.05 4.84
C ASP A 125 3.90 10.35 5.61
N GLU A 126 4.30 11.51 5.08
CA GLU A 126 3.98 12.82 5.63
C GLU A 126 2.52 13.22 5.38
N HIS A 127 2.04 13.11 4.14
CA HIS A 127 0.78 13.73 3.70
C HIS A 127 -0.41 12.77 3.64
N ALA A 128 -0.21 11.45 3.64
CA ALA A 128 -1.29 10.47 3.57
C ALA A 128 -1.59 9.82 4.92
N ASP A 129 -2.79 9.24 5.03
CA ASP A 129 -3.19 8.44 6.19
C ASP A 129 -2.83 6.96 5.98
N MET A 130 -2.62 6.54 4.73
CA MET A 130 -2.24 5.17 4.36
C MET A 130 -1.39 5.18 3.09
N ILE A 131 -0.33 4.37 3.08
CA ILE A 131 0.57 4.21 1.94
C ILE A 131 0.08 3.07 1.05
N GLN A 132 -0.14 3.30 -0.23
CA GLN A 132 -0.39 2.22 -1.19
C GLN A 132 0.91 1.76 -1.86
N ILE A 133 1.14 0.45 -1.89
CA ILE A 133 2.16 -0.18 -2.73
C ILE A 133 1.47 -0.85 -3.90
N GLY A 134 1.75 -0.35 -5.11
CA GLY A 134 1.17 -0.87 -6.33
C GLY A 134 1.60 -2.29 -6.68
N ALA A 135 0.78 -2.98 -7.47
CA ALA A 135 1.03 -4.36 -7.91
C ALA A 135 2.40 -4.55 -8.60
N ARG A 136 2.91 -3.51 -9.28
CA ARG A 136 4.23 -3.52 -9.94
C ARG A 136 5.39 -3.51 -8.94
N ASN A 137 5.17 -2.97 -7.73
CA ASN A 137 6.16 -2.89 -6.67
C ASN A 137 6.03 -4.00 -5.62
N MET A 138 5.07 -4.93 -5.76
CA MET A 138 4.87 -6.01 -4.78
C MET A 138 6.12 -6.90 -4.60
N HIS A 139 6.94 -7.07 -5.64
CA HIS A 139 8.20 -7.82 -5.55
C HIS A 139 9.44 -6.93 -5.35
N ASN A 140 9.27 -5.64 -5.11
CA ASN A 140 10.38 -4.73 -4.86
C ASN A 140 10.82 -4.83 -3.39
N TYR A 141 11.45 -5.95 -3.00
CA TYR A 141 11.76 -6.24 -1.60
C TYR A 141 12.71 -5.24 -0.94
N ALA A 142 13.60 -4.61 -1.72
CA ALA A 142 14.45 -3.54 -1.21
C ALA A 142 13.59 -2.34 -0.77
N PHE A 143 12.61 -1.96 -1.58
CA PHE A 143 11.65 -0.93 -1.25
C PHE A 143 10.71 -1.34 -0.11
N LEU A 144 10.19 -2.58 -0.11
CA LEU A 144 9.31 -3.07 0.95
C LEU A 144 9.96 -3.04 2.34
N LYS A 145 11.27 -3.29 2.44
CA LYS A 145 12.03 -3.13 3.70
C LYS A 145 12.08 -1.69 4.20
N LYS A 146 12.02 -0.70 3.30
CA LYS A 146 11.95 0.73 3.65
C LYS A 146 10.54 1.08 4.08
N VAL A 147 9.54 0.60 3.33
CA VAL A 147 8.11 0.74 3.65
C VAL A 147 7.80 0.16 5.04
N GLY A 148 8.42 -0.96 5.42
CA GLY A 148 8.29 -1.53 6.77
C GLY A 148 8.77 -0.64 7.92
N LYS A 149 9.46 0.47 7.63
CA LYS A 149 9.89 1.48 8.62
C LYS A 149 9.05 2.76 8.59
N ALA A 150 8.09 2.84 7.67
CA ALA A 150 7.18 3.98 7.55
C ALA A 150 6.22 4.02 8.74
N SER A 151 5.69 5.20 9.04
CA SER A 151 4.80 5.42 10.19
C SER A 151 3.33 5.14 9.88
N LYS A 152 2.94 5.14 8.60
CA LYS A 152 1.56 4.91 8.17
C LYS A 152 1.26 3.44 7.86
N PRO A 153 -0.01 3.02 8.01
CA PRO A 153 -0.48 1.74 7.49
C PRO A 153 -0.26 1.56 5.99
N VAL A 154 -0.15 0.30 5.54
CA VAL A 154 0.22 -0.04 4.17
C VAL A 154 -0.85 -0.86 3.47
N LEU A 155 -1.36 -0.35 2.34
CA LEU A 155 -2.20 -1.07 1.39
C LEU A 155 -1.32 -1.75 0.33
N LEU A 156 -0.97 -3.02 0.54
CA LEU A 156 -0.18 -3.82 -0.40
C LEU A 156 -1.07 -4.47 -1.48
N LYS A 157 -0.85 -4.13 -2.74
CA LYS A 157 -1.56 -4.74 -3.87
C LYS A 157 -0.85 -6.00 -4.37
N ARG A 158 -1.63 -7.04 -4.65
CA ARG A 158 -1.15 -8.27 -5.30
C ARG A 158 -0.61 -8.00 -6.70
N GLY A 159 0.58 -8.51 -6.99
CA GLY A 159 1.17 -8.53 -8.32
C GLY A 159 0.34 -9.35 -9.31
N PHE A 160 0.25 -8.91 -10.55
CA PHE A 160 -0.65 -9.49 -11.56
C PHE A 160 -0.46 -11.00 -11.79
N SER A 161 0.77 -11.48 -11.66
CA SER A 161 1.14 -12.88 -11.84
C SER A 161 1.51 -13.59 -10.54
N ALA A 162 1.41 -12.92 -9.39
CA ALA A 162 1.82 -13.47 -8.11
C ALA A 162 0.78 -14.43 -7.56
N THR A 163 1.23 -15.47 -6.88
CA THR A 163 0.43 -16.36 -6.04
C THR A 163 0.03 -15.67 -4.72
N VAL A 164 -0.86 -16.29 -3.96
CA VAL A 164 -1.21 -15.80 -2.60
C VAL A 164 -0.03 -15.95 -1.65
N ASP A 165 0.74 -17.04 -1.76
CA ASP A 165 1.94 -17.26 -0.95
C ASP A 165 2.96 -16.13 -1.18
N GLU A 166 3.18 -15.71 -2.42
CA GLU A 166 4.10 -14.61 -2.75
C GLU A 166 3.62 -13.26 -2.22
N LEU A 167 2.30 -13.01 -2.21
CA LEU A 167 1.73 -11.82 -1.58
C LEU A 167 1.98 -11.80 -0.07
N LEU A 168 1.76 -12.92 0.62
CA LEU A 168 1.97 -13.03 2.07
C LEU A 168 3.46 -12.90 2.42
N LEU A 169 4.35 -13.46 1.61
CA LEU A 169 5.80 -13.26 1.72
C LEU A 169 6.20 -11.80 1.53
N ALA A 170 5.60 -11.10 0.56
CA ALA A 170 5.83 -9.67 0.39
C ALA A 170 5.35 -8.86 1.60
N ALA A 171 4.20 -9.22 2.19
CA ALA A 171 3.73 -8.61 3.44
C ALA A 171 4.71 -8.84 4.59
N ASP A 172 5.29 -10.05 4.72
CA ASP A 172 6.30 -10.37 5.73
C ASP A 172 7.53 -9.45 5.68
N TYR A 173 7.92 -8.93 4.51
CA TYR A 173 9.02 -7.95 4.42
C TYR A 173 8.67 -6.61 5.09
N ILE A 174 7.41 -6.18 5.01
CA ILE A 174 6.92 -4.97 5.67
C ILE A 174 6.81 -5.23 7.18
N LEU A 175 6.16 -6.34 7.55
CA LEU A 175 5.94 -6.72 8.95
C LEU A 175 7.26 -6.92 9.71
N ALA A 176 8.26 -7.54 9.08
CA ALA A 176 9.59 -7.72 9.66
C ALA A 176 10.34 -6.38 9.88
N GLY A 177 9.91 -5.31 9.22
CA GLY A 177 10.40 -3.94 9.45
C GLY A 177 9.83 -3.29 10.70
N GLY A 178 8.77 -3.86 11.30
CA GLY A 178 8.10 -3.36 12.50
C GLY A 178 6.76 -2.65 12.26
N ASN A 179 6.34 -2.48 11.01
CA ASN A 179 5.02 -1.92 10.65
C ASN A 179 4.01 -3.08 10.51
N THR A 180 3.15 -3.26 11.52
CA THR A 180 2.28 -4.45 11.70
C THR A 180 0.80 -4.12 11.81
#